data_AF-A0AA40B182-F1
#
_entry.id   AF-A0AA40B182-F1
#
_cell.length_a   1.000
_cell.length_b   1.000
_cell.length_c   1.000
_cell.angle_alpha   90.00
_cell.angle_beta   90.00
_cell.angle_gamma   90.00
#
_symmetry.space_group_name_H-M   'P 1'
#
loop_
_entity.id
_entity.type
_entity.pdbx_description
1 polymer ?
#
loop_
_entity_poly.entity_id
_entity_poly.type
_entity_poly.pdbx_seq_one_letter_code
_entity_poly.pdbx_strand_id
1 'polypeptide(L)'
;MAARKPVFNQQVLYDTTPLPDSIPKVKEIGATSAPLFSASFFIGARCKDYNDDYMQCKTETPGKGEFECLKEGRRVTRCARSVIKDLNTSCLEQFRAHWECLDDNNHQLWQCRPAEWNLNKCAFEKLGLEKVIPDQPIQSTPVHLRKKMIFAHYPIPSHAKPFIPGQEEAKSKAS
;
A
#
# COMPACT_ATOMS: atom_id res chain seq x y z
N MET A 1 14.80 17.82 -0.89
CA MET A 1 14.37 17.28 -2.20
C MET A 1 14.57 18.37 -3.24
N ALA A 2 15.30 18.09 -4.32
CA ALA A 2 15.63 19.09 -5.34
C ALA A 2 14.39 19.47 -6.17
N ALA A 3 13.80 20.63 -5.90
CA ALA A 3 12.60 21.14 -6.57
C ALA A 3 12.91 21.82 -7.93
N ARG A 4 13.74 21.20 -8.77
CA ARG A 4 14.04 21.73 -10.11
C ARG A 4 13.03 21.19 -11.12
N LYS A 5 12.37 22.08 -11.87
CA LYS A 5 11.53 21.68 -13.02
C LYS A 5 12.44 21.03 -14.07
N PRO A 6 12.16 19.81 -14.53
CA PRO A 6 12.94 19.19 -15.59
C PRO A 6 12.78 20.01 -16.87
N VAL A 7 13.88 20.49 -17.41
CA VAL A 7 13.92 21.09 -18.75
C VAL A 7 14.26 19.97 -19.71
N PHE A 8 13.39 19.70 -20.68
CA PHE A 8 13.45 18.55 -21.60
C PHE A 8 14.56 18.72 -22.67
N ASN A 9 15.79 18.95 -22.23
CA ASN A 9 16.97 19.07 -23.09
C ASN A 9 17.79 17.75 -23.10
N GLN A 10 17.26 16.68 -22.49
CA GLN A 10 18.06 15.54 -22.03
C GLN A 10 17.89 14.30 -22.90
N GLN A 11 19.01 13.83 -23.43
CA GLN A 11 19.21 12.43 -23.81
C GLN A 11 19.14 11.57 -22.54
N VAL A 12 18.53 10.38 -22.61
CA VAL A 12 18.44 9.49 -21.45
C VAL A 12 19.84 8.94 -21.14
N LEU A 13 20.41 9.40 -20.02
CA LEU A 13 21.71 8.94 -19.54
C LEU A 13 21.51 7.74 -18.61
N TYR A 14 22.04 6.59 -18.99
CA TYR A 14 22.05 5.38 -18.18
C TYR A 14 23.45 5.14 -17.61
N ASP A 15 23.54 5.00 -16.29
CA ASP A 15 24.76 4.54 -15.63
C ASP A 15 24.70 3.01 -15.48
N THR A 16 25.70 2.32 -16.03
CA THR A 16 25.79 0.85 -16.02
C THR A 16 26.67 0.33 -14.88
N THR A 17 27.18 1.21 -14.02
CA THR A 17 28.04 0.82 -12.90
C THR A 17 27.28 -0.08 -11.91
N PRO A 18 27.81 -1.27 -11.59
CA PRO A 18 27.19 -2.13 -10.59
C PRO A 18 27.45 -1.58 -9.18
N LEU A 19 26.58 -1.97 -8.25
CA LEU A 19 26.74 -1.63 -6.83
C LEU A 19 28.03 -2.29 -6.27
N PRO A 20 28.80 -1.62 -5.38
CA PRO A 20 29.99 -2.20 -4.77
C PRO A 20 29.71 -3.52 -4.03
N ASP A 21 30.65 -4.46 -4.08
CA ASP A 21 30.53 -5.80 -3.48
C ASP A 21 30.39 -5.78 -1.94
N SER A 22 30.81 -4.69 -1.29
CA SER A 22 30.62 -4.47 0.15
C SER A 22 29.15 -4.37 0.55
N ILE A 23 28.25 -4.06 -0.39
CA ILE A 23 26.82 -3.91 -0.14
C ILE A 23 26.08 -5.15 -0.65
N PRO A 24 25.54 -6.00 0.25
CA PRO A 24 24.71 -7.13 -0.16
C PRO A 24 23.53 -6.73 -1.05
N LYS A 25 23.40 -7.44 -2.18
CA LYS A 25 22.32 -7.29 -3.16
C LYS A 25 20.96 -7.62 -2.53
N VAL A 26 19.94 -6.87 -2.93
CA VAL A 26 18.54 -7.14 -2.54
C VAL A 26 17.68 -7.25 -3.79
N LYS A 27 16.77 -8.22 -3.78
CA LYS A 27 15.75 -8.31 -4.81
C LYS A 27 14.70 -7.23 -4.59
N GLU A 28 14.55 -6.36 -5.58
CA GLU A 28 13.62 -5.24 -5.56
C GLU A 28 12.15 -5.69 -5.52
N ILE A 29 11.26 -4.73 -5.27
CA ILE A 29 9.82 -4.97 -5.11
C ILE A 29 9.19 -5.44 -6.43
N GLY A 30 9.56 -4.82 -7.56
CA GLY A 30 9.08 -5.20 -8.90
C GLY A 30 7.59 -4.97 -9.15
N ALA A 31 6.90 -4.15 -8.34
CA ALA A 31 5.49 -3.79 -8.52
C ALA A 31 5.36 -2.40 -9.18
N THR A 32 4.34 -2.23 -10.02
CA THR A 32 3.97 -0.94 -10.62
C THR A 32 3.18 -0.06 -9.63
N SER A 33 2.87 1.18 -10.03
CA SER A 33 2.17 2.16 -9.19
C SER A 33 0.83 1.67 -8.62
N ALA A 34 -0.06 1.15 -9.47
CA ALA A 34 -1.39 0.72 -9.07
C ALA A 34 -1.40 -0.43 -8.01
N PRO A 35 -0.70 -1.57 -8.21
CA PRO A 35 -0.66 -2.63 -7.22
C PRO A 35 0.06 -2.21 -5.92
N LEU A 36 1.11 -1.38 -6.02
CA LEU A 36 1.79 -0.86 -4.83
C LEU A 36 0.86 0.06 -4.03
N PHE A 37 0.08 0.90 -4.72
CA PHE A 37 -0.90 1.78 -4.09
C PHE A 37 -2.05 1.01 -3.45
N SER A 38 -2.54 -0.04 -4.12
CA SER A 38 -3.53 -0.99 -3.56
C SER A 38 -3.03 -1.67 -2.28
N ALA A 39 -1.77 -2.09 -2.24
CA ALA A 39 -1.17 -2.77 -1.09
C ALA A 39 -0.66 -1.84 0.02
N SER A 40 -0.67 -0.52 -0.19
CA SER A 40 -0.02 0.47 0.68
C SER A 40 -0.40 0.36 2.16
N PHE A 41 -1.68 0.20 2.46
CA PHE A 41 -2.18 0.08 3.84
C PHE A 41 -1.75 -1.23 4.51
N PHE A 42 -1.70 -2.34 3.77
CA PHE A 42 -1.25 -3.63 4.30
C PHE A 42 0.27 -3.65 4.54
N ILE A 43 1.03 -3.00 3.64
CA ILE A 43 2.47 -2.78 3.85
C ILE A 43 2.67 -1.90 5.08
N GLY A 44 1.88 -0.83 5.23
CA GLY A 44 1.93 0.03 6.42
C GLY A 44 1.64 -0.73 7.71
N ALA A 45 0.61 -1.58 7.73
CA ALA A 45 0.23 -2.36 8.92
C ALA A 45 1.31 -3.35 9.35
N ARG A 46 1.92 -4.08 8.41
CA ARG A 46 2.93 -5.11 8.72
C ARG A 46 4.35 -4.56 8.87
N CYS A 47 4.70 -3.54 8.09
CA CYS A 47 6.06 -3.02 7.99
C CYS A 47 6.25 -1.70 8.74
N LYS A 48 5.31 -1.31 9.61
CA LYS A 48 5.35 -0.05 10.37
C LYS A 48 6.70 0.17 11.05
N ASP A 49 7.11 -0.77 11.90
CA ASP A 49 8.33 -0.63 12.70
C ASP A 49 9.58 -0.45 11.82
N TYR A 50 9.67 -1.21 10.73
CA TYR A 50 10.82 -1.10 9.80
C TYR A 50 10.84 0.24 9.05
N ASN A 51 9.67 0.75 8.68
CA ASN A 51 9.55 2.03 7.99
C ASN A 51 9.90 3.19 8.94
N ASP A 52 9.41 3.12 10.18
CA ASP A 52 9.67 4.11 11.21
C ASP A 52 11.16 4.13 11.58
N ASP A 53 11.80 2.97 11.77
CA ASP A 53 13.25 2.83 11.99
C ASP A 53 14.07 3.44 10.85
N TYR A 54 13.68 3.19 9.59
CA TYR A 54 14.37 3.74 8.43
C TYR A 54 14.29 5.27 8.37
N MET A 55 13.13 5.82 8.68
CA MET A 55 12.94 7.28 8.73
C MET A 55 13.69 7.89 9.91
N GLN A 56 13.68 7.24 11.08
CA GLN A 56 14.44 7.67 12.25
C GLN A 56 15.95 7.70 11.96
N CYS A 57 16.50 6.64 11.37
CA CYS A 57 17.91 6.60 10.98
C CYS A 57 18.29 7.77 10.07
N LYS A 58 17.43 8.09 9.09
CA LYS A 58 17.64 9.24 8.18
C LYS A 58 17.58 10.58 8.89
N THR A 59 16.72 10.72 9.89
CA THR A 59 16.62 11.94 10.70
C THR A 59 17.83 12.12 11.61
N GLU A 60 18.37 11.03 12.19
CA GLU A 60 19.54 11.06 13.06
C GLU A 60 20.86 11.31 12.31
N THR A 61 20.94 10.97 11.02
CA THR A 61 22.15 11.06 10.18
C THR A 61 22.02 12.09 9.03
N PRO A 62 21.93 13.39 9.34
CA PRO A 62 21.71 14.41 8.31
C PRO A 62 22.84 14.43 7.28
N GLY A 63 22.49 14.24 6.01
CA GLY A 63 23.43 14.26 4.88
C GLY A 63 24.19 12.95 4.61
N LYS A 64 24.05 11.92 5.48
CA LYS A 64 24.65 10.58 5.27
C LYS A 64 23.64 9.44 5.28
N GLY A 65 22.36 9.73 5.52
CA GLY A 65 21.30 8.73 5.61
C GLY A 65 21.14 7.83 4.39
N GLU A 66 21.58 8.24 3.20
CA GLU A 66 21.58 7.41 2.00
C GLU A 66 22.55 6.22 2.09
N PHE A 67 23.71 6.39 2.74
CA PHE A 67 24.73 5.35 2.85
C PHE A 67 24.64 4.58 4.17
N GLU A 68 24.40 5.29 5.28
CA GLU A 68 24.39 4.68 6.61
C GLU A 68 23.13 3.83 6.86
N CYS A 69 21.98 4.23 6.31
CA CYS A 69 20.69 3.54 6.50
C CYS A 69 20.37 2.47 5.44
N LEU A 70 21.38 2.01 4.67
CA LEU A 70 21.18 0.96 3.66
C LEU A 70 20.74 -0.38 4.28
N LYS A 71 21.14 -0.65 5.52
CA LYS A 71 20.74 -1.89 6.21
C LYS A 71 19.23 -1.88 6.49
N GLU A 72 18.69 -0.77 6.95
CA GLU A 72 17.29 -0.54 7.32
C GLU A 72 16.43 -0.50 6.06
N GLY A 73 16.89 0.20 5.02
CA GLY A 73 16.21 0.23 3.71
C GLY A 73 16.02 -1.18 3.12
N ARG A 74 17.02 -2.06 3.25
CA ARG A 74 16.89 -3.46 2.83
C ARG A 74 15.85 -4.24 3.63
N ARG A 75 15.66 -3.94 4.92
CA ARG A 75 14.61 -4.58 5.75
C ARG A 75 13.23 -4.14 5.27
N VAL A 76 13.05 -2.84 5.02
CA VAL A 76 11.83 -2.27 4.45
C VAL A 76 11.46 -2.94 3.12
N THR A 77 12.40 -2.99 2.17
CA THR A 77 12.17 -3.61 0.84
C THR A 77 11.80 -5.09 0.96
N ARG A 78 12.47 -5.83 1.86
CA ARG A 78 12.15 -7.25 2.11
C ARG A 78 10.76 -7.43 2.71
N CYS A 79 10.37 -6.59 3.67
CA CYS A 79 9.05 -6.64 4.28
C CYS A 79 7.94 -6.33 3.26
N ALA A 80 8.05 -5.23 2.52
CA ALA A 80 7.09 -4.86 1.48
C ALA A 80 6.93 -5.95 0.42
N ARG A 81 8.05 -6.56 -0.01
CA ARG A 81 8.03 -7.68 -0.96
C ARG A 81 7.32 -8.92 -0.40
N SER A 82 7.46 -9.20 0.90
CA SER A 82 6.75 -10.32 1.53
C SER A 82 5.24 -10.12 1.52
N VAL A 83 4.76 -8.91 1.84
CA VAL A 83 3.33 -8.57 1.78
C VAL A 83 2.77 -8.77 0.36
N ILE A 84 3.46 -8.27 -0.66
CA ILE A 84 3.00 -8.42 -2.05
C ILE A 84 3.01 -9.89 -2.48
N LYS A 85 4.02 -10.67 -2.05
CA LYS A 85 4.05 -12.12 -2.31
C LYS A 85 2.87 -12.84 -1.65
N ASP A 86 2.54 -12.48 -0.42
CA ASP A 86 1.45 -13.10 0.34
C ASP A 86 0.08 -12.72 -0.26
N LEU A 87 -0.09 -11.47 -0.72
CA LEU A 87 -1.27 -11.04 -1.48
C LEU A 87 -1.42 -11.80 -2.81
N ASN A 88 -0.33 -11.96 -3.56
CA ASN A 88 -0.35 -12.68 -4.84
C ASN A 88 -0.64 -14.19 -4.68
N THR A 89 -0.33 -14.78 -3.53
CA THR A 89 -0.59 -16.19 -3.27
C THR A 89 -1.97 -16.43 -2.67
N SER A 90 -2.46 -15.49 -1.86
CA SER A 90 -3.69 -15.68 -1.08
C SER A 90 -4.92 -15.01 -1.70
N CYS A 91 -4.76 -13.83 -2.31
CA CYS A 91 -5.86 -12.92 -2.68
C CYS A 91 -5.68 -12.32 -4.09
N LEU A 92 -5.05 -13.06 -5.02
CA LEU A 92 -4.65 -12.54 -6.33
C LEU A 92 -5.82 -11.94 -7.13
N GLU A 93 -6.97 -12.61 -7.15
CA GLU A 93 -8.14 -12.20 -7.93
C GLU A 93 -8.71 -10.86 -7.43
N GLN A 94 -8.94 -10.76 -6.12
CA GLN A 94 -9.47 -9.54 -5.49
C GLN A 94 -8.46 -8.39 -5.57
N PHE A 95 -7.17 -8.72 -5.39
CA PHE A 95 -6.09 -7.76 -5.51
C PHE A 95 -6.01 -7.19 -6.92
N ARG A 96 -6.12 -8.05 -7.93
CA ARG A 96 -6.11 -7.68 -9.34
C ARG A 96 -7.30 -6.81 -9.73
N ALA A 97 -8.50 -7.22 -9.36
CA ALA A 97 -9.71 -6.42 -9.61
C ALA A 97 -9.61 -5.02 -8.98
N HIS A 98 -9.00 -4.89 -7.82
CA HIS A 98 -8.84 -3.59 -7.17
C HIS A 98 -7.81 -2.70 -7.86
N TRP A 99 -6.61 -3.21 -8.17
CA TRP A 99 -5.60 -2.36 -8.81
C TRP A 99 -5.91 -2.06 -10.29
N GLU A 100 -6.59 -2.95 -11.03
CA GLU A 100 -7.05 -2.67 -12.40
C GLU A 100 -8.04 -1.50 -12.39
N CYS A 101 -9.01 -1.51 -11.47
CA CYS A 101 -9.92 -0.38 -11.29
C CYS A 101 -9.17 0.93 -10.97
N LEU A 102 -8.12 0.88 -10.14
CA LEU A 102 -7.33 2.06 -9.81
C LEU A 102 -6.58 2.62 -11.01
N ASP A 103 -6.02 1.75 -11.85
CA ASP A 103 -5.27 2.15 -13.05
C ASP A 103 -6.20 2.89 -14.03
N ASP A 104 -7.43 2.41 -14.21
CA ASP A 104 -8.45 3.03 -15.07
C ASP A 104 -8.98 4.38 -14.54
N ASN A 105 -8.85 4.63 -13.23
CA ASN A 105 -9.47 5.77 -12.54
C ASN A 105 -8.44 6.76 -11.98
N ASN A 106 -7.27 6.89 -12.62
CA ASN A 106 -6.23 7.85 -12.20
C ASN A 106 -5.80 7.66 -10.73
N HIS A 107 -5.78 6.41 -10.27
CA HIS A 107 -5.50 5.98 -8.90
C HIS A 107 -6.39 6.61 -7.81
N GLN A 108 -7.65 6.94 -8.13
CA GLN A 108 -8.59 7.48 -7.14
C GLN A 108 -9.30 6.38 -6.34
N LEU A 109 -8.92 6.21 -5.06
CA LEU A 109 -9.46 5.16 -4.17
C LEU A 109 -11.00 5.18 -4.02
N TRP A 110 -11.63 6.36 -4.09
CA TRP A 110 -13.08 6.46 -3.91
C TRP A 110 -13.90 5.91 -5.09
N GLN A 111 -13.27 5.67 -6.25
CA GLN A 111 -13.91 5.05 -7.40
C GLN A 111 -14.00 3.52 -7.25
N CYS A 112 -13.06 2.91 -6.51
CA CYS A 112 -12.86 1.45 -6.48
C CYS A 112 -13.26 0.78 -5.16
N ARG A 113 -14.12 1.42 -4.35
CA ARG A 113 -14.52 0.93 -3.02
C ARG A 113 -15.07 -0.50 -3.00
N PRO A 114 -15.93 -0.94 -3.95
CA PRO A 114 -16.42 -2.32 -3.95
C PRO A 114 -15.30 -3.36 -4.07
N ALA A 115 -14.33 -3.13 -4.95
CA ALA A 115 -13.18 -4.00 -5.12
C ALA A 115 -12.26 -3.94 -3.89
N GLU A 116 -12.08 -2.76 -3.30
CA GLU A 116 -11.32 -2.57 -2.06
C GLU A 116 -11.93 -3.38 -0.90
N TRP A 117 -13.26 -3.38 -0.74
CA TRP A 117 -13.91 -4.13 0.34
C TRP A 117 -13.71 -5.64 0.22
N ASN A 118 -13.77 -6.17 -1.00
CA ASN A 118 -13.49 -7.58 -1.26
C ASN A 118 -12.03 -7.95 -0.96
N LEU A 119 -11.10 -7.06 -1.32
CA LEU A 119 -9.68 -7.23 -1.00
C LEU A 119 -9.43 -7.18 0.51
N ASN A 120 -10.01 -6.21 1.21
CA ASN A 120 -9.88 -6.07 2.66
C ASN A 120 -10.41 -7.30 3.40
N LYS A 121 -11.54 -7.86 2.93
CA LYS A 121 -12.08 -9.12 3.46
C LYS A 121 -11.10 -10.27 3.33
N CYS A 122 -10.56 -10.49 2.13
CA CYS A 122 -9.60 -11.58 1.89
C CYS A 122 -8.29 -11.38 2.68
N ALA A 123 -7.77 -10.16 2.74
CA ALA A 123 -6.55 -9.84 3.49
C ALA A 123 -6.72 -10.05 5.00
N PHE A 124 -7.89 -9.71 5.55
CA PHE A 124 -8.19 -9.95 6.95
C PHE A 124 -8.33 -11.45 7.25
N GLU A 125 -9.11 -12.18 6.45
CA GLU A 125 -9.37 -13.62 6.67
C GLU A 125 -8.12 -14.49 6.51
N LYS A 126 -7.26 -14.22 5.51
CA LYS A 126 -6.11 -15.08 5.20
C LYS A 126 -4.80 -14.60 5.80
N LEU A 127 -4.60 -13.29 5.92
CA LEU A 127 -3.33 -12.69 6.34
C LEU A 127 -3.43 -11.99 7.70
N GLY A 128 -4.63 -11.81 8.25
CA GLY A 128 -4.84 -11.07 9.50
C GLY A 128 -4.48 -9.59 9.40
N LEU A 129 -4.44 -9.03 8.19
CA LEU A 129 -4.06 -7.63 7.95
C LEU A 129 -5.31 -6.77 7.78
N GLU A 130 -5.43 -5.73 8.58
CA GLU A 130 -6.52 -4.75 8.51
C GLU A 130 -6.03 -3.42 7.96
N LYS A 131 -6.89 -2.76 7.19
CA LYS A 131 -6.72 -1.36 6.79
C LYS A 131 -7.25 -0.43 7.89
N VAL A 132 -6.34 0.13 8.68
CA VAL A 132 -6.67 1.15 9.69
C VAL A 132 -6.17 2.51 9.23
N ILE A 133 -7.02 3.54 9.34
CA ILE A 133 -6.61 4.93 9.13
C ILE A 133 -6.24 5.50 10.51
N PRO A 134 -4.99 5.95 10.72
CA PRO A 134 -4.59 6.55 11.98
C PRO A 134 -5.31 7.89 12.21
N ASP A 135 -5.39 8.32 13.48
CA ASP A 135 -5.90 9.62 13.91
C ASP A 135 -7.36 9.93 13.53
N GLN A 136 -8.17 8.90 13.32
CA GLN A 136 -9.57 9.09 13.00
C GLN A 136 -10.41 9.47 14.24
N PRO A 137 -11.27 10.49 14.18
CA PRO A 137 -12.14 10.85 15.29
C PRO A 137 -13.16 9.74 15.58
N ILE A 138 -13.28 9.37 16.85
CA ILE A 138 -14.05 8.22 17.37
C ILE A 138 -15.52 8.24 16.92
N GLN A 139 -16.13 9.42 16.81
CA GLN A 139 -17.53 9.58 16.45
C GLN A 139 -17.79 9.51 14.93
N SER A 140 -16.74 9.49 14.10
CA SER A 140 -16.85 9.55 12.65
C SER A 140 -16.66 8.19 12.00
N THR A 141 -17.42 7.91 10.93
CA THR A 141 -17.21 6.72 10.10
C THR A 141 -16.03 6.93 9.15
N PRO A 142 -15.10 5.96 9.04
CA PRO A 142 -13.95 6.07 8.15
C PRO A 142 -14.41 6.27 6.71
N VAL A 143 -13.71 7.10 5.95
CA VAL A 143 -14.10 7.40 4.55
C VAL A 143 -14.22 6.13 3.70
N HIS A 144 -13.37 5.13 3.94
CA HIS A 144 -13.36 3.87 3.19
C HIS A 144 -14.55 2.95 3.54
N LEU A 145 -15.25 3.18 4.66
CA LEU A 145 -16.42 2.41 5.09
C LEU A 145 -17.76 3.10 4.74
N ARG A 146 -17.73 4.31 4.18
CA ARG A 146 -18.97 5.02 3.82
C ARG A 146 -19.65 4.33 2.64
N LYS A 147 -20.97 4.19 2.72
CA LYS A 147 -21.80 3.59 1.65
C LYS A 147 -21.98 4.49 0.43
N LYS A 148 -21.79 5.81 0.59
CA LYS A 148 -21.94 6.80 -0.47
C LYS A 148 -20.68 7.66 -0.56
N MET A 149 -20.12 7.78 -1.77
CA MET A 149 -18.99 8.64 -2.09
C MET A 149 -19.48 9.81 -2.94
N ILE A 150 -19.22 11.05 -2.51
CA ILE A 150 -19.71 12.26 -3.18
C ILE A 150 -18.94 12.52 -4.48
N PHE A 151 -17.66 12.13 -4.52
CA PHE A 151 -16.74 12.37 -5.64
C PHE A 151 -16.61 11.18 -6.61
N ALA A 152 -17.37 10.10 -6.39
CA ALA A 152 -17.33 8.96 -7.29
C ALA A 152 -18.06 9.27 -8.61
N HIS A 153 -17.48 8.85 -9.73
CA HIS A 153 -18.08 8.99 -11.06
C HIS A 153 -19.38 8.18 -11.16
N TYR A 154 -19.42 7.03 -10.50
CA TYR A 154 -20.57 6.12 -10.48
C TYR A 154 -21.01 5.86 -9.05
N PRO A 155 -22.33 5.72 -8.81
CA PRO A 155 -22.83 5.31 -7.51
C PRO A 155 -22.36 3.88 -7.20
N ILE A 156 -22.04 3.63 -5.93
CA ILE A 156 -21.72 2.29 -5.46
C ILE A 156 -22.97 1.40 -5.61
N PRO A 157 -22.85 0.19 -6.21
CA PRO A 157 -23.99 -0.72 -6.32
C PRO A 157 -24.56 -1.07 -4.95
N SER A 158 -25.90 -1.09 -4.83
CA SER A 158 -26.61 -1.33 -3.55
C SER A 158 -26.23 -2.67 -2.88
N HIS A 159 -25.82 -3.66 -3.67
CA HIS A 159 -25.39 -4.97 -3.16
C HIS A 159 -23.98 -4.98 -2.56
N ALA A 160 -23.11 -4.03 -2.96
CA ALA A 160 -21.77 -3.93 -2.44
C ALA A 160 -21.81 -3.30 -1.04
N LYS A 161 -21.25 -4.00 -0.04
CA LYS A 161 -21.25 -3.56 1.36
C LYS A 161 -19.82 -3.39 1.86
N PRO A 162 -19.55 -2.37 2.70
CA PRO A 162 -18.25 -2.22 3.34
C PRO A 162 -17.98 -3.41 4.26
N PHE A 163 -16.75 -3.91 4.20
CA PHE A 163 -16.26 -4.92 5.13
C PHE A 163 -15.80 -4.26 6.43
N ILE A 164 -16.33 -4.73 7.56
CA ILE A 164 -15.95 -4.29 8.91
C ILE A 164 -15.61 -5.55 9.71
N PRO A 165 -14.36 -5.69 10.19
CA PRO A 165 -13.98 -6.83 11.02
C PRO A 165 -14.89 -6.95 12.25
N GLY A 166 -15.34 -8.16 12.57
CA GLY A 166 -16.23 -8.44 13.71
C GLY A 166 -17.73 -8.22 13.50
N GLN A 167 -18.17 -7.47 12.47
CA GLN A 167 -19.61 -7.33 12.17
C GLN A 167 -20.21 -8.56 11.47
N GLU A 168 -19.41 -9.34 10.74
CA GLU A 168 -19.88 -10.59 10.12
C GLU A 168 -20.12 -11.69 11.17
N GLU A 169 -19.26 -11.79 12.20
CA GLU A 169 -19.45 -12.72 13.32
C GLU A 169 -20.72 -12.39 14.13
N ALA A 170 -20.98 -11.10 14.37
CA ALA A 170 -22.18 -10.64 15.08
C ALA A 170 -23.48 -10.95 14.32
N LYS A 171 -23.46 -11.00 12.98
CA LYS A 171 -24.61 -11.40 12.17
C LYS A 171 -24.81 -12.91 12.14
N SER A 172 -23.72 -13.70 12.12
CA SER A 172 -23.80 -15.16 12.16
C SER A 172 -24.30 -15.72 13.49
N LYS A 173 -24.09 -15.00 14.61
CA LYS A 173 -24.60 -15.35 15.94
C LYS A 173 -26.02 -14.84 16.22
N ALA A 174 -26.59 -14.05 15.31
CA ALA A 174 -27.93 -13.46 15.44
C ALA A 174 -28.94 -14.08 14.45
N SER A 175 -28.57 -15.14 13.75
CA SER A 175 -29.44 -16.05 12.98
C SER A 175 -29.35 -17.44 13.58
#